data_AF-A0AAN7Y4F7-F1
#
_entry.id   AF-A0AAN7Y4F7-F1
#
_cell.length_a   1.000
_cell.length_b   1.000
_cell.length_c   1.000
_cell.angle_alpha   90.00
_cell.angle_beta   90.00
_cell.angle_gamma   90.00
#
_symmetry.space_group_name_H-M   'P 1'
#
loop_
_entity.id
_entity.type
_entity.pdbx_description
1 polymer ?
#
loop_
_entity_poly.entity_id
_entity_poly.type
_entity_poly.pdbx_seq_one_letter_code
_entity_poly.pdbx_strand_id
1 'polypeptide(L)'
;MKFTSAILLLSPLLASALSFPSSSDRKVLDDQHKVPGSQPLTFCKDPADYILDVHNVDLIPNPPVPGEKLIIRGNGTFNQEIEDGASVYLQVKYGLITLIKQDADMCEQLPKIDIECPIKKGYMEIYKEVNIPRQVPPGKYTVLADVKTKDKEPITCMEAVVVFPR
;
A
#
# COMPACT_ATOMS: atom_id res chain seq x y z
N MET A 1 35.93 24.81 -69.80
CA MET A 1 36.00 25.97 -68.88
C MET A 1 34.76 25.95 -68.01
N LYS A 2 34.95 26.31 -66.72
CA LYS A 2 33.94 26.40 -65.65
C LYS A 2 32.80 27.38 -66.00
N PHE A 3 31.69 27.30 -65.25
CA PHE A 3 30.84 28.36 -64.67
C PHE A 3 29.41 27.78 -64.50
N THR A 4 29.02 27.24 -63.33
CA THR A 4 28.45 27.88 -62.12
C THR A 4 27.05 28.49 -62.23
N SER A 5 26.25 28.17 -61.19
CA SER A 5 25.05 28.85 -60.66
C SER A 5 23.70 28.46 -61.27
N ALA A 6 22.77 27.79 -60.57
CA ALA A 6 22.06 28.03 -59.29
C ALA A 6 20.65 28.61 -59.52
N ILE A 7 19.71 28.26 -58.62
CA ILE A 7 18.29 28.70 -58.39
C ILE A 7 17.38 27.45 -58.39
N LEU A 8 17.06 26.75 -57.28
CA LEU A 8 16.31 27.06 -56.03
C LEU A 8 14.79 27.36 -56.20
N LEU A 9 14.02 26.33 -55.79
CA LEU A 9 12.73 26.31 -55.06
C LEU A 9 11.42 26.64 -55.78
N LEU A 10 10.46 25.71 -55.69
CA LEU A 10 9.19 25.88 -54.94
C LEU A 10 8.36 24.58 -54.98
N SER A 11 8.33 23.84 -53.86
CA SER A 11 7.36 22.78 -53.62
C SER A 11 6.72 23.00 -52.24
N PRO A 12 5.39 23.16 -52.14
CA PRO A 12 4.71 23.30 -50.85
C PRO A 12 4.41 21.90 -50.31
N LEU A 13 5.19 21.44 -49.34
CA LEU A 13 4.80 20.28 -48.53
C LEU A 13 3.90 20.78 -47.40
N LEU A 14 2.63 20.40 -47.48
CA LEU A 14 1.62 20.58 -46.45
C LEU A 14 2.17 20.12 -45.10
N ALA A 15 2.36 21.05 -44.17
CA ALA A 15 2.58 20.74 -42.78
C ALA A 15 1.25 20.25 -42.19
N SER A 16 1.01 18.94 -42.21
CA SER A 16 0.01 18.32 -41.36
C SER A 16 0.49 18.49 -39.91
N ALA A 17 -0.02 19.51 -39.22
CA ALA A 17 0.14 19.64 -37.78
C ALA A 17 -0.59 18.45 -37.13
N LEU A 18 0.17 17.39 -36.79
CA LEU A 18 -0.29 16.38 -35.88
C LEU A 18 -0.41 17.05 -34.51
N SER A 19 -1.61 17.56 -34.21
CA SER A 19 -2.01 17.93 -32.87
C SER A 19 -1.97 16.67 -32.01
N PHE A 20 -0.81 16.38 -31.40
CA PHE A 20 -0.73 15.38 -30.35
C PHE A 20 -1.68 15.82 -29.22
N PRO A 21 -2.71 15.03 -28.88
CA PRO A 21 -3.46 15.32 -27.68
C PRO A 21 -2.50 15.07 -26.51
N SER A 22 -2.01 16.17 -25.92
CA SER A 22 -1.26 16.13 -24.67
C SER A 22 -2.21 15.57 -23.62
N SER A 23 -2.17 14.26 -23.41
CA SER A 23 -2.84 13.56 -22.30
C SER A 23 -2.07 13.88 -21.02
N SER A 24 -2.05 15.16 -20.65
CA SER A 24 -1.59 15.62 -19.34
C SER A 24 -2.76 15.55 -18.37
N ASP A 25 -3.37 14.37 -18.27
CA ASP A 25 -4.28 14.08 -17.17
C ASP A 25 -3.68 12.95 -16.33
N ARG A 26 -2.67 13.35 -15.55
CA ARG A 26 -2.20 12.60 -14.40
C ARG A 26 -2.35 13.49 -13.18
N LYS A 27 -3.59 13.77 -12.79
CA LYS A 27 -3.88 14.28 -11.46
C LYS A 27 -5.05 13.51 -10.84
N VAL A 28 -4.77 12.97 -9.65
CA VAL A 28 -5.68 12.48 -8.61
C VAL A 28 -6.23 11.05 -8.80
N LEU A 29 -5.39 10.08 -8.48
CA LEU A 29 -5.79 8.71 -8.09
C LEU A 29 -5.26 8.40 -6.68
N ASP A 30 -4.99 9.42 -5.86
CA ASP A 30 -4.20 9.29 -4.62
C ASP A 30 -5.04 9.39 -3.32
N ASP A 31 -6.32 9.77 -3.39
CA ASP A 31 -7.13 9.95 -2.17
C ASP A 31 -8.21 8.88 -1.96
N GLN A 32 -8.53 8.05 -2.96
CA GLN A 32 -9.65 7.10 -2.83
C GLN A 32 -9.36 5.87 -1.97
N HIS A 33 -8.09 5.61 -1.64
CA HIS A 33 -7.69 4.41 -0.90
C HIS A 33 -6.85 4.74 0.34
N LYS A 34 -6.85 5.98 0.82
CA LYS A 34 -6.12 6.31 2.05
C LYS A 34 -6.82 5.68 3.24
N VAL A 35 -6.04 4.99 4.06
CA VAL A 35 -6.52 4.51 5.36
C VAL A 35 -6.54 5.71 6.31
N PRO A 36 -7.61 5.97 7.08
CA PRO A 36 -7.65 7.09 8.01
C PRO A 36 -6.57 7.00 9.11
N GLY A 37 -6.10 8.16 9.59
CA GLY A 37 -5.13 8.30 10.68
C GLY A 37 -3.69 8.64 10.24
N SER A 38 -2.74 8.63 11.18
CA SER A 38 -1.36 9.05 10.98
C SER A 38 -0.45 7.86 10.64
N GLN A 39 -0.39 7.51 9.35
CA GLN A 39 0.42 6.39 8.84
C GLN A 39 0.65 6.50 7.31
N PRO A 40 1.44 5.58 6.70
CA PRO A 40 1.64 5.51 5.25
C PRO A 40 0.85 4.39 4.55
N LEU A 41 -0.20 3.85 5.18
CA LEU A 41 -1.06 2.78 4.68
C LEU A 41 -2.07 3.28 3.64
N THR A 42 -2.26 2.45 2.63
CA THR A 42 -3.33 2.58 1.63
C THR A 42 -4.05 1.26 1.46
N PHE A 43 -5.36 1.28 1.28
CA PHE A 43 -6.11 0.10 0.85
C PHE A 43 -5.68 -0.35 -0.55
N CYS A 44 -5.71 -1.65 -0.81
CA CYS A 44 -5.36 -2.20 -2.12
C CYS A 44 -6.43 -1.89 -3.19
N LYS A 45 -7.68 -1.73 -2.77
CA LYS A 45 -8.85 -1.38 -3.59
C LYS A 45 -9.90 -0.71 -2.70
N ASP A 46 -11.07 -0.38 -3.27
CA ASP A 46 -12.17 0.26 -2.54
C ASP A 46 -12.51 -0.51 -1.25
N PRO A 47 -12.42 0.14 -0.07
CA PRO A 47 -12.67 -0.52 1.20
C PRO A 47 -14.16 -0.82 1.47
N ALA A 48 -15.10 -0.31 0.66
CA ALA A 48 -16.53 -0.58 0.84
C ALA A 48 -16.89 -2.08 0.73
N ASP A 49 -16.06 -2.87 0.03
CA ASP A 49 -16.23 -4.32 -0.13
C ASP A 49 -15.56 -5.14 0.99
N TYR A 50 -14.91 -4.49 1.96
CA TYR A 50 -14.19 -5.19 3.03
C TYR A 50 -15.08 -5.46 4.24
N ILE A 51 -14.83 -6.59 4.90
CA ILE A 51 -15.51 -6.95 6.15
C ILE A 51 -15.12 -6.00 7.29
N LEU A 52 -13.86 -5.57 7.32
CA LEU A 52 -13.34 -4.63 8.29
C LEU A 52 -13.46 -3.19 7.77
N ASP A 53 -14.37 -2.43 8.38
CA ASP A 53 -14.43 -0.98 8.23
C ASP A 53 -13.41 -0.32 9.17
N VAL A 54 -12.39 0.32 8.62
CA VAL A 54 -11.29 0.91 9.39
C VAL A 54 -11.57 2.37 9.67
N HIS A 55 -11.73 2.71 10.94
CA HIS A 55 -12.05 4.08 11.35
C HIS A 55 -10.79 4.93 11.53
N ASN A 56 -9.72 4.36 12.09
CA ASN A 56 -8.44 5.05 12.29
C ASN A 56 -7.29 4.06 12.47
N VAL A 57 -6.11 4.39 11.95
CA VAL A 57 -4.85 3.72 12.26
C VAL A 57 -3.77 4.77 12.48
N ASP A 58 -3.04 4.68 13.59
CA ASP A 58 -1.89 5.53 13.90
C ASP A 58 -0.65 4.68 14.14
N LEU A 59 0.46 5.13 13.57
CA LEU A 59 1.80 4.63 13.83
C LEU A 59 2.59 5.72 14.56
N ILE A 60 3.23 5.40 15.68
CA ILE A 60 3.97 6.39 16.48
C ILE A 60 5.33 5.79 16.90
N PRO A 61 6.47 6.38 16.49
CA PRO A 61 6.59 7.53 15.58
C PRO A 61 6.21 7.18 14.13
N ASN A 62 5.78 8.19 13.36
CA ASN A 62 5.55 8.09 11.92
C ASN A 62 6.39 9.16 11.19
N PRO A 63 7.38 8.79 10.35
CA PRO A 63 7.76 7.41 10.01
C PRO A 63 8.41 6.64 11.17
N PRO A 64 8.34 5.30 11.19
CA PRO A 64 9.00 4.48 12.21
C PRO A 64 10.52 4.74 12.28
N VAL A 65 11.08 4.68 13.48
CA VAL A 65 12.51 4.96 13.75
C VAL A 65 13.23 3.68 14.18
N PRO A 66 14.35 3.30 13.53
CA PRO A 66 15.15 2.14 13.93
C PRO A 66 15.67 2.27 15.36
N GLY A 67 15.54 1.21 16.15
CA GLY A 67 15.97 1.20 17.54
C GLY A 67 14.98 1.80 18.54
N GLU A 68 13.85 2.31 18.06
CA GLU A 68 12.77 2.80 18.89
C GLU A 68 11.57 1.84 18.88
N LYS A 69 10.70 2.04 19.85
CA LYS A 69 9.44 1.33 19.96
C LYS A 69 8.42 1.99 19.03
N LEU A 70 7.81 1.20 18.16
CA LEU A 70 6.67 1.59 17.35
C LEU A 70 5.38 1.23 18.10
N ILE A 71 4.55 2.24 18.33
CA ILE A 71 3.18 2.09 18.85
C ILE A 71 2.24 2.05 17.65
N ILE A 72 1.44 1.00 17.57
CA ILE A 72 0.39 0.80 16.58
C ILE A 72 -0.94 0.94 17.32
N ARG A 73 -1.76 1.90 16.90
CA ARG A 73 -3.13 2.08 17.41
C ARG A 73 -4.07 1.98 16.24
N GLY A 74 -5.15 1.24 16.39
CA GLY A 74 -6.15 1.17 15.33
C GLY A 74 -7.52 0.89 15.90
N ASN A 75 -8.55 1.30 15.19
CA ASN A 75 -9.91 0.91 15.50
C ASN A 75 -10.75 0.79 14.23
N GLY A 76 -11.80 0.00 14.34
CA GLY A 76 -12.67 -0.32 13.22
C GLY A 76 -13.81 -1.23 13.64
N THR A 77 -14.67 -1.55 12.68
CA THR A 77 -15.86 -2.36 12.86
C THR A 77 -15.83 -3.55 11.91
N PHE A 78 -15.89 -4.76 12.46
CA PHE A 78 -16.13 -5.97 11.67
C PHE A 78 -17.62 -6.08 11.40
N ASN A 79 -18.02 -6.13 10.13
CA ASN A 79 -19.43 -6.24 9.74
C ASN A 79 -19.99 -7.68 9.82
N GLN A 80 -19.11 -8.67 10.04
CA GLN A 80 -19.43 -10.08 10.32
C GLN A 80 -18.39 -10.71 11.26
N GLU A 81 -18.70 -11.89 11.78
CA GLU A 81 -17.78 -12.67 12.62
C GLU A 81 -16.70 -13.32 11.76
N ILE A 82 -15.46 -13.33 12.26
CA ILE A 82 -14.33 -14.01 11.63
C ILE A 82 -14.03 -15.30 12.39
N GLU A 83 -14.29 -16.41 11.74
CA GLU A 83 -14.00 -17.75 12.26
C GLU A 83 -12.53 -18.16 12.02
N ASP A 84 -12.14 -19.29 12.63
CA ASP A 84 -10.85 -19.94 12.39
C ASP A 84 -10.62 -20.27 10.91
N GLY A 85 -9.36 -20.28 10.49
CA GLY A 85 -8.95 -20.55 9.11
C GLY A 85 -8.94 -19.32 8.20
N ALA A 86 -9.16 -18.12 8.75
CA ALA A 86 -8.82 -16.88 8.06
C ALA A 86 -7.31 -16.80 7.79
N SER A 87 -6.93 -16.16 6.68
CA SER A 87 -5.54 -16.15 6.19
C SER A 87 -5.04 -14.74 5.92
N VAL A 88 -3.73 -14.54 6.08
CA VAL A 88 -3.00 -13.32 5.73
C VAL A 88 -1.92 -13.68 4.71
N TYR A 89 -2.05 -13.17 3.49
CA TYR A 89 -0.95 -13.12 2.54
C TYR A 89 -0.06 -11.91 2.84
N LEU A 90 1.15 -12.16 3.31
CA LEU A 90 2.13 -11.12 3.65
C LEU A 90 3.27 -11.10 2.63
N GLN A 91 3.49 -9.93 2.04
CA GLN A 91 4.64 -9.66 1.20
C GLN A 91 5.42 -8.44 1.67
N VAL A 92 6.72 -8.60 1.88
CA VAL A 92 7.64 -7.50 2.21
C VAL A 92 8.74 -7.44 1.18
N LYS A 93 8.94 -6.27 0.56
CA LYS A 93 10.01 -5.99 -0.38
C LYS A 93 10.98 -4.98 0.21
N TYR A 94 12.26 -5.13 -0.11
CA TYR A 94 13.31 -4.15 0.12
C TYR A 94 13.90 -3.74 -1.23
N GLY A 95 13.57 -2.52 -1.67
CA GLY A 95 13.83 -2.08 -3.04
C GLY A 95 13.16 -2.99 -4.08
N LEU A 96 13.95 -3.74 -4.83
CA LEU A 96 13.48 -4.69 -5.85
C LEU A 96 13.46 -6.15 -5.36
N ILE A 97 14.02 -6.43 -4.19
CA ILE A 97 14.14 -7.78 -3.64
C ILE A 97 12.93 -8.08 -2.76
N THR A 98 12.37 -9.29 -2.85
CA THR A 98 11.32 -9.74 -1.94
C THR A 98 11.96 -10.44 -0.74
N LEU A 99 11.75 -9.92 0.46
CA LEU A 99 12.27 -10.47 1.71
C LEU A 99 11.33 -11.53 2.29
N ILE A 100 10.02 -11.24 2.27
CA ILE A 100 8.96 -12.11 2.79
C ILE A 100 7.89 -12.23 1.72
N LYS A 101 7.41 -13.45 1.50
CA LYS A 101 6.25 -13.77 0.66
C LYS A 101 5.64 -15.07 1.15
N GLN A 102 4.61 -14.99 1.96
CA GLN A 102 4.00 -16.16 2.57
C GLN A 102 2.52 -15.95 2.85
N ASP A 103 1.78 -17.06 2.88
CA ASP A 103 0.44 -17.15 3.43
C ASP A 103 0.55 -17.71 4.86
N ALA A 104 -0.08 -17.06 5.82
CA ALA A 104 -0.14 -17.50 7.21
C ALA A 104 -1.58 -17.53 7.70
N ASP A 105 -1.88 -18.43 8.65
CA ASP A 105 -3.16 -18.42 9.34
C ASP A 105 -3.26 -17.15 10.22
N MET A 106 -4.31 -16.36 10.02
CA MET A 106 -4.53 -15.12 10.75
C MET A 106 -4.75 -15.39 12.24
N CYS A 107 -5.60 -16.37 12.56
CA CYS A 107 -5.97 -16.72 13.93
C CYS A 107 -4.78 -17.23 14.75
N GLU A 108 -3.80 -17.89 14.12
CA GLU A 108 -2.54 -18.25 14.78
C GLU A 108 -1.62 -17.05 15.05
N GLN A 109 -1.74 -15.96 14.28
CA GLN A 109 -0.93 -14.75 14.47
C GLN A 109 -1.56 -13.75 15.45
N LEU A 110 -2.89 -13.71 15.56
CA LEU A 110 -3.62 -12.72 16.37
C LEU A 110 -3.28 -12.73 17.87
N PRO A 111 -2.95 -13.86 18.53
CA PRO A 111 -2.52 -13.84 19.93
C PRO A 111 -1.26 -13.02 20.17
N LYS A 112 -0.43 -12.80 19.13
CA LYS A 112 0.74 -11.90 19.22
C LYS A 112 0.33 -10.45 19.39
N ILE A 113 -0.89 -10.08 19.04
CA ILE A 113 -1.48 -8.74 19.18
C ILE A 113 -2.70 -8.73 20.12
N ASP A 114 -2.78 -9.72 21.02
CA ASP A 114 -3.78 -9.78 22.09
C ASP A 114 -5.24 -9.88 21.58
N ILE A 115 -5.42 -10.49 20.40
CA ILE A 115 -6.72 -10.80 19.80
C ILE A 115 -6.85 -12.32 19.67
N GLU A 116 -8.04 -12.85 19.92
CA GLU A 116 -8.35 -14.27 19.80
C GLU A 116 -9.46 -14.49 18.77
N CYS A 117 -9.42 -15.63 18.09
CA CYS A 117 -10.53 -16.10 17.26
C CYS A 117 -11.53 -16.90 18.12
N PRO A 118 -12.84 -16.87 17.78
CA PRO A 118 -13.44 -16.08 16.70
C PRO A 118 -13.53 -14.58 17.01
N ILE A 119 -13.25 -13.73 16.03
CA ILE A 119 -13.44 -12.27 16.15
C ILE A 119 -14.92 -11.96 15.91
N LYS A 120 -15.62 -11.58 16.97
CA LYS A 120 -17.04 -11.23 16.88
C LYS A 120 -17.26 -10.02 15.98
N LYS A 121 -18.42 -10.01 15.30
CA LYS A 121 -18.96 -8.82 14.64
C LYS A 121 -19.03 -7.65 15.63
N GLY A 122 -18.59 -6.47 15.21
CA GLY A 122 -18.70 -5.24 15.98
C GLY A 122 -17.42 -4.41 16.00
N TYR A 123 -17.44 -3.37 16.84
CA TYR A 123 -16.33 -2.45 17.02
C TYR A 123 -15.18 -3.11 17.78
N MET A 124 -13.95 -2.85 17.36
CA MET A 124 -12.73 -3.31 18.01
C MET A 124 -11.66 -2.23 17.97
N GLU A 125 -10.81 -2.23 19.00
CA GLU A 125 -9.60 -1.40 19.08
C GLU A 125 -8.38 -2.28 19.27
N ILE A 126 -7.27 -1.87 18.68
CA ILE A 126 -5.96 -2.50 18.83
C ILE A 126 -4.96 -1.50 19.38
N TYR A 127 -4.15 -1.96 20.32
CA TYR A 127 -2.98 -1.25 20.80
C TYR A 127 -1.81 -2.24 20.84
N LYS A 128 -0.76 -1.98 20.07
CA LYS A 128 0.43 -2.81 20.12
C LYS A 128 1.73 -2.03 20.10
N GLU A 129 2.66 -2.49 20.92
CA GLU A 129 4.03 -2.00 20.94
C GLU A 129 4.95 -3.02 20.30
N VAL A 130 5.69 -2.60 19.28
CA VAL A 130 6.64 -3.42 18.53
C VAL A 130 8.00 -2.74 18.55
N ASN A 131 9.06 -3.49 18.88
CA ASN A 131 10.41 -2.94 18.83
C ASN A 131 10.94 -3.01 17.41
N ILE A 132 11.34 -1.86 16.83
CA ILE A 132 12.04 -1.83 15.55
C ILE A 132 13.54 -2.02 15.81
N PRO A 133 14.18 -3.09 15.30
CA PRO A 133 15.60 -3.31 15.54
C PRO A 133 16.48 -2.19 14.99
N ARG A 134 17.61 -1.91 15.65
CA ARG A 134 18.61 -0.92 15.16
C ARG A 134 19.30 -1.34 13.87
N GLN A 135 19.31 -2.64 13.60
CA GLN A 135 20.01 -3.25 12.46
C GLN A 135 19.22 -3.19 11.16
N VAL A 136 18.00 -2.62 11.16
CA VAL A 136 17.17 -2.46 9.96
C VAL A 136 17.95 -1.63 8.93
N PRO A 137 18.27 -2.19 7.75
CA PRO A 137 19.03 -1.47 6.74
C PRO A 137 18.28 -0.24 6.20
N PRO A 138 18.99 0.85 5.86
CA PRO A 138 18.38 2.02 5.26
C PRO A 138 17.88 1.71 3.86
N GLY A 139 16.71 2.24 3.50
CA GLY A 139 16.11 2.10 2.18
C GLY A 139 14.59 2.00 2.21
N LYS A 140 14.02 1.64 1.06
CA LYS A 140 12.57 1.60 0.85
C LYS A 140 12.04 0.18 1.07
N TYR A 141 11.11 0.06 2.00
CA TYR A 141 10.35 -1.15 2.28
C TYR A 141 8.94 -0.98 1.78
N THR A 142 8.42 -1.99 1.09
CA THR A 142 7.01 -2.06 0.68
C THR A 142 6.39 -3.28 1.31
N VAL A 143 5.30 -3.08 2.04
CA VAL A 143 4.54 -4.13 2.72
C VAL A 143 3.19 -4.23 2.04
N LEU A 144 2.74 -5.45 1.77
CA LEU A 144 1.39 -5.79 1.33
C LEU A 144 0.87 -6.86 2.30
N ALA A 145 -0.31 -6.63 2.86
CA ALA A 145 -1.06 -7.59 3.64
C ALA A 145 -2.47 -7.72 3.05
N ASP A 146 -2.79 -8.90 2.51
CA ASP A 146 -4.11 -9.24 1.98
C ASP A 146 -4.73 -10.29 2.89
N VAL A 147 -5.82 -9.93 3.56
CA VAL A 147 -6.44 -10.73 4.62
C VAL A 147 -7.80 -11.22 4.15
N LYS A 148 -8.05 -12.52 4.29
CA LYS A 148 -9.28 -13.16 3.83
C LYS A 148 -9.84 -14.13 4.86
N THR A 149 -11.16 -14.33 4.85
CA THR A 149 -11.81 -15.39 5.62
C THR A 149 -11.42 -16.77 5.09
N LYS A 150 -11.78 -17.83 5.82
CA LYS A 150 -11.65 -19.23 5.35
C LYS A 150 -12.32 -19.46 3.99
N ASP A 151 -13.40 -18.71 3.70
CA ASP A 151 -14.19 -18.78 2.47
C ASP A 151 -13.67 -17.83 1.38
N LYS A 152 -12.49 -17.23 1.59
CA LYS A 152 -11.80 -16.30 0.68
C LYS A 152 -12.48 -14.94 0.47
N GLU A 153 -13.39 -14.57 1.36
CA GLU A 153 -13.99 -13.24 1.39
C GLU A 153 -12.97 -12.23 1.94
N PRO A 154 -12.81 -11.04 1.33
CA PRO A 154 -11.80 -10.08 1.74
C PRO A 154 -12.14 -9.43 3.08
N ILE A 155 -11.30 -9.67 4.09
CA ILE A 155 -11.41 -9.00 5.38
C ILE A 155 -10.90 -7.58 5.28
N THR A 156 -9.68 -7.41 4.75
CA THR A 156 -9.07 -6.14 4.42
C THR A 156 -7.85 -6.39 3.55
N CYS A 157 -7.41 -5.39 2.77
CA CYS A 157 -6.12 -5.45 2.12
C CYS A 157 -5.46 -4.07 2.21
N MET A 158 -4.21 -4.05 2.69
CA MET A 158 -3.44 -2.82 2.88
C MET A 158 -2.04 -2.95 2.33
N GLU A 159 -1.54 -1.83 1.79
CA GLU A 159 -0.16 -1.63 1.39
C GLU A 159 0.45 -0.46 2.15
N ALA A 160 1.75 -0.51 2.40
CA ALA A 160 2.49 0.63 2.92
C ALA A 160 3.87 0.72 2.29
N VAL A 161 4.37 1.96 2.19
CA VAL A 161 5.75 2.24 1.83
C VAL A 161 6.41 2.95 3.01
N VAL A 162 7.44 2.32 3.58
CA VAL A 162 8.24 2.89 4.68
C VAL A 162 9.66 3.11 4.17
N VAL A 163 10.21 4.30 4.42
CA VAL A 163 11.57 4.65 4.04
C VAL A 163 12.39 4.87 5.30
N PHE A 164 13.41 4.05 5.49
CA PHE A 164 14.41 4.27 6.52
C PHE A 164 15.57 5.09 5.92
N PRO A 165 15.83 6.31 6.41
CA PRO A 165 16.92 7.14 5.90
C PRO A 165 18.28 6.53 6.23
N ARG A 166 19.31 6.98 5.50
CA ARG A 166 20.71 6.63 5.77
C ARG A 166 21.27 7.41 6.95
#